data_AF-A0A2J7VRL7-F1
#
_entry.id   AF-A0A2J7VRL7-F1
#
_cell.length_a   1.000
_cell.length_b   1.000
_cell.length_c   1.000
_cell.angle_alpha   90.00
_cell.angle_beta   90.00
_cell.angle_gamma   90.00
#
_symmetry.space_group_name_H-M   'P 1'
#
loop_
_entity.id
_entity.type
_entity.pdbx_description
1 polymer ?
#
loop_
_entity_poly.entity_id
_entity_poly.type
_entity_poly.pdbx_seq_one_letter_code
_entity_poly.pdbx_strand_id
1 'polypeptide(L)'
;MRIAPKVEFALSTVRWALGTVLIASLAACGGDSGNSGSSNYTAPAGAPTAAGLTTGGVGAASVPAASSAPASAAPISAPGAPPPPSMPVPGVATPPALREQIAALERSGAYPALDRSSDVAGPDANRNGVRDDIEAWINAQPITDLQRKALMQSARALQRTLILDVKDKTALQKSGEEILASTNCGDSVFSPYAIFSHLLGKIEAMTANTRERAVRYMQYNAASSGSSTTLPNGNTCEP
;
A
#
# COMPACT_ATOMS: atom_id res chain seq x y z
N MET A 1 56.30 -24.92 29.69
CA MET A 1 55.62 -24.00 30.64
C MET A 1 55.71 -22.58 30.11
N ARG A 2 54.59 -22.01 29.66
CA ARG A 2 54.47 -20.57 29.35
C ARG A 2 53.23 -20.05 30.05
N ILE A 3 53.41 -18.97 30.80
CA ILE A 3 52.50 -18.39 31.78
C ILE A 3 51.90 -17.12 31.18
N ALA A 4 50.55 -17.08 31.10
CA ALA A 4 49.61 -15.94 31.15
C ALA A 4 49.72 -14.82 30.06
N PRO A 5 48.68 -13.98 29.81
CA PRO A 5 47.97 -13.20 30.84
C PRO A 5 46.43 -13.27 30.83
N LYS A 6 45.88 -12.93 32.00
CA LYS A 6 44.47 -12.60 32.29
C LYS A 6 44.02 -11.37 31.51
N VAL A 7 42.77 -11.36 31.07
CA VAL A 7 42.04 -10.14 30.68
C VAL A 7 40.78 -10.07 31.54
N GLU A 8 40.72 -9.06 32.40
CA GLU A 8 39.53 -8.64 33.15
C GLU A 8 38.52 -7.98 32.21
N PHE A 9 37.26 -8.41 32.28
CA PHE A 9 36.13 -7.68 31.70
C PHE A 9 35.40 -6.94 32.83
N ALA A 10 35.53 -5.62 32.84
CA ALA A 10 34.76 -4.75 33.70
C ALA A 10 33.32 -4.63 33.17
N LEU A 11 32.34 -4.97 34.02
CA LEU A 11 30.92 -4.72 33.77
C LEU A 11 30.65 -3.21 33.79
N SER A 12 30.07 -2.68 32.72
CA SER A 12 29.49 -1.34 32.70
C SER A 12 27.97 -1.44 32.65
N THR A 13 27.33 -1.15 33.78
CA THR A 13 25.88 -1.11 33.98
C THR A 13 25.33 0.25 33.54
N VAL A 14 24.53 0.27 32.49
CA VAL A 14 23.77 1.47 32.08
C VAL A 14 22.32 1.32 32.56
N ARG A 15 21.95 2.17 33.52
CA ARG A 15 20.58 2.31 34.07
C ARG A 15 19.80 3.27 33.17
N TRP A 16 18.72 2.79 32.54
CA TRP A 16 17.74 3.67 31.89
C TRP A 16 16.60 3.98 32.87
N ALA A 17 16.34 5.27 33.04
CA ALA A 17 15.28 5.81 33.88
C ALA A 17 13.92 5.62 33.21
N LEU A 18 12.95 5.08 33.97
CA LEU A 18 11.55 4.97 33.59
C LEU A 18 10.86 6.33 33.78
N GLY A 19 10.42 6.93 32.68
CA GLY A 19 9.49 8.06 32.69
C GLY A 19 8.05 7.56 32.55
N THR A 20 7.28 7.66 33.63
CA THR A 20 5.86 7.30 33.68
C THR A 20 5.02 8.40 33.02
N VAL A 21 4.27 8.08 31.96
CA VAL A 21 3.26 8.99 31.39
C VAL A 21 1.88 8.56 31.91
N LEU A 22 1.24 9.51 32.58
CA LEU A 22 -0.12 9.47 33.11
C LEU A 22 -1.11 9.63 31.94
N ILE A 23 -2.00 8.66 31.72
CA ILE A 23 -3.14 8.83 30.81
C ILE A 23 -4.41 8.97 31.65
N ALA A 24 -5.03 10.14 31.57
CA ALA A 24 -6.34 10.43 32.13
C ALA A 24 -7.43 9.87 31.20
N SER A 25 -8.31 9.04 31.75
CA SER A 25 -9.48 8.48 31.08
C SER A 25 -10.66 9.44 31.14
N LEU A 26 -11.29 9.68 29.99
CA LEU A 26 -12.67 10.20 29.90
C LEU A 26 -13.34 9.67 28.62
N ALA A 27 -14.33 8.80 28.77
CA ALA A 27 -15.61 8.83 28.06
C ALA A 27 -16.53 7.73 28.60
N ALA A 28 -17.73 8.16 29.00
CA ALA A 28 -18.78 7.37 29.62
C ALA A 28 -19.84 6.91 28.59
N CYS A 29 -20.67 5.95 29.02
CA CYS A 29 -22.02 5.57 28.58
C CYS A 29 -22.18 5.16 27.09
N GLY A 30 -22.65 3.97 26.74
CA GLY A 30 -23.68 3.12 27.35
C GLY A 30 -24.76 2.90 26.28
N GLY A 31 -25.02 1.64 25.91
CA GLY A 31 -26.00 1.32 24.86
C GLY A 31 -25.95 -0.14 24.42
N ASP A 32 -26.38 -1.03 25.31
CA ASP A 32 -26.69 -2.44 25.10
C ASP A 32 -27.89 -2.60 24.13
N SER A 33 -27.90 -3.63 23.29
CA SER A 33 -29.10 -4.38 22.84
C SER A 33 -28.69 -5.43 21.80
N GLY A 34 -28.66 -6.69 22.22
CA GLY A 34 -28.33 -7.84 21.38
C GLY A 34 -29.43 -8.24 20.40
N ASN A 35 -29.15 -9.29 19.61
CA ASN A 35 -30.02 -10.46 19.46
C ASN A 35 -29.35 -11.49 18.55
N SER A 36 -29.37 -12.72 19.02
CA SER A 36 -29.18 -14.01 18.36
C SER A 36 -29.69 -14.10 16.92
N GLY A 37 -28.95 -14.82 16.09
CA GLY A 37 -29.41 -15.23 14.75
C GLY A 37 -28.41 -16.13 14.04
N SER A 38 -28.30 -17.39 14.47
CA SER A 38 -27.77 -18.46 13.64
C SER A 38 -28.55 -18.53 12.33
N SER A 39 -27.89 -18.58 11.18
CA SER A 39 -28.48 -19.09 9.94
C SER A 39 -27.41 -19.69 9.05
N ASN A 40 -27.41 -21.01 9.04
CA ASN A 40 -26.86 -21.86 7.99
C ASN A 40 -27.38 -21.39 6.62
N TYR A 41 -26.48 -21.16 5.66
CA TYR A 41 -26.85 -21.11 4.26
C TYR A 41 -26.40 -22.42 3.59
N THR A 42 -27.36 -23.30 3.38
CA THR A 42 -27.28 -24.44 2.48
C THR A 42 -27.74 -23.96 1.10
N ALA A 43 -26.86 -24.01 0.09
CA ALA A 43 -27.22 -23.77 -1.30
C ALA A 43 -27.88 -25.03 -1.90
N PRO A 44 -28.91 -24.88 -2.74
CA PRO A 44 -29.20 -25.90 -3.75
C PRO A 44 -28.96 -25.39 -5.17
N ALA A 45 -28.42 -26.31 -5.97
CA ALA A 45 -28.18 -26.23 -7.39
C ALA A 45 -29.49 -26.22 -8.21
N GLY A 46 -29.44 -25.59 -9.39
CA GLY A 46 -30.47 -25.76 -10.41
C GLY A 46 -30.55 -24.60 -11.41
N ALA A 47 -29.71 -24.61 -12.44
CA ALA A 47 -29.98 -23.86 -13.67
C ALA A 47 -31.16 -24.50 -14.43
N PRO A 48 -31.88 -23.75 -15.29
CA PRO A 48 -31.56 -23.89 -16.71
C PRO A 48 -31.61 -22.59 -17.53
N THR A 49 -31.19 -22.77 -18.77
CA THR A 49 -30.76 -21.86 -19.83
C THR A 49 -31.85 -21.20 -20.69
N ALA A 50 -31.44 -20.06 -21.28
CA ALA A 50 -31.63 -19.61 -22.68
C ALA A 50 -32.91 -18.85 -23.14
N ALA A 51 -32.61 -17.93 -24.08
CA ALA A 51 -33.41 -17.40 -25.18
C ALA A 51 -34.12 -16.03 -25.02
N GLY A 52 -33.51 -15.02 -25.64
CA GLY A 52 -34.10 -14.26 -26.75
C GLY A 52 -35.16 -13.20 -26.44
N LEU A 53 -34.86 -11.94 -26.75
CA LEU A 53 -35.87 -11.05 -27.34
C LEU A 53 -35.23 -9.95 -28.18
N THR A 54 -35.66 -9.89 -29.44
CA THR A 54 -35.34 -8.85 -30.42
C THR A 54 -36.52 -7.87 -30.54
N THR A 55 -36.17 -6.62 -30.87
CA THR A 55 -36.88 -5.68 -31.77
C THR A 55 -38.27 -5.10 -31.45
N GLY A 56 -38.33 -3.76 -31.52
CA GLY A 56 -39.47 -2.89 -31.84
C GLY A 56 -39.74 -1.84 -30.74
N GLY A 57 -39.72 -0.51 -30.93
CA GLY A 57 -39.73 0.33 -32.12
C GLY A 57 -40.66 1.53 -31.88
N VAL A 58 -40.09 2.74 -31.98
CA VAL A 58 -40.67 4.08 -32.28
C VAL A 58 -41.67 4.78 -31.34
N GLY A 59 -41.42 6.08 -31.10
CA GLY A 59 -42.39 7.04 -30.54
C GLY A 59 -41.75 8.33 -30.02
N ALA A 60 -41.72 9.36 -30.87
CA ALA A 60 -41.05 10.64 -30.68
C ALA A 60 -41.62 11.53 -29.56
N ALA A 61 -40.77 12.39 -28.98
CA ALA A 61 -41.20 13.69 -28.47
C ALA A 61 -40.05 14.72 -28.61
N SER A 62 -40.30 15.68 -29.49
CA SER A 62 -39.49 16.83 -29.87
C SER A 62 -39.48 17.94 -28.80
N VAL A 63 -38.31 18.57 -28.65
CA VAL A 63 -38.07 19.82 -27.92
C VAL A 63 -38.60 21.03 -28.70
N PRO A 64 -39.17 22.05 -28.02
CA PRO A 64 -39.17 23.41 -28.53
C PRO A 64 -38.21 24.32 -27.77
N ALA A 65 -37.69 25.30 -28.51
CA ALA A 65 -36.77 26.34 -28.10
C ALA A 65 -37.46 27.71 -27.95
N ALA A 66 -36.66 28.69 -27.48
CA ALA A 66 -36.80 30.15 -27.50
C ALA A 66 -37.44 30.80 -26.25
N SER A 67 -37.06 31.98 -25.74
CA SER A 67 -35.91 32.91 -25.92
C SER A 67 -36.12 34.12 -24.97
N SER A 68 -35.02 34.76 -24.51
CA SER A 68 -34.83 36.23 -24.19
C SER A 68 -35.73 36.94 -23.14
N ALA A 69 -35.33 37.86 -22.25
CA ALA A 69 -34.15 38.73 -21.95
C ALA A 69 -34.43 39.42 -20.55
N PRO A 70 -33.67 40.42 -19.99
CA PRO A 70 -32.42 41.04 -20.43
C PRO A 70 -31.30 41.12 -19.37
N ALA A 71 -30.06 41.24 -19.85
CA ALA A 71 -28.91 41.69 -19.08
C ALA A 71 -28.79 43.22 -19.19
N SER A 72 -28.64 43.90 -18.06
CA SER A 72 -28.39 45.35 -18.02
C SER A 72 -26.91 45.64 -18.25
N ALA A 73 -26.68 46.68 -19.06
CA ALA A 73 -25.40 47.12 -19.59
C ALA A 73 -24.41 47.65 -18.53
N ALA A 74 -23.12 47.40 -18.76
CA ALA A 74 -22.02 48.19 -18.22
C ALA A 74 -21.23 48.79 -19.40
N PRO A 75 -20.66 50.00 -19.26
CA PRO A 75 -20.29 50.82 -20.41
C PRO A 75 -18.95 50.44 -21.05
N ILE A 76 -18.88 50.80 -22.32
CA ILE A 76 -17.80 50.62 -23.28
C ILE A 76 -16.57 51.44 -22.82
N SER A 77 -15.43 50.79 -22.64
CA SER A 77 -14.12 51.46 -22.55
C SER A 77 -13.31 51.20 -23.82
N ALA A 78 -12.72 52.28 -24.34
CA ALA A 78 -11.98 52.39 -25.60
C ALA A 78 -10.73 51.48 -25.69
N PRO A 79 -10.14 51.26 -26.88
CA PRO A 79 -8.97 50.41 -27.04
C PRO A 79 -7.70 51.16 -26.58
N GLY A 80 -7.13 50.75 -25.45
CA GLY A 80 -5.95 51.39 -24.86
C GLY A 80 -4.95 50.38 -24.32
N ALA A 81 -3.79 50.33 -24.98
CA ALA A 81 -2.49 49.78 -24.57
C ALA A 81 -2.35 48.26 -24.33
N PRO A 82 -1.26 47.63 -24.83
CA PRO A 82 -0.88 46.29 -24.38
C PRO A 82 -0.54 46.31 -22.88
N PRO A 83 -0.80 45.22 -22.14
CA PRO A 83 -0.43 45.15 -20.73
C PRO A 83 1.09 45.36 -20.58
N PRO A 84 1.54 46.08 -19.54
CA PRO A 84 2.97 46.25 -19.30
C PRO A 84 3.60 44.87 -19.09
N PRO A 85 4.86 44.66 -19.51
CA PRO A 85 5.56 43.42 -19.23
C PRO A 85 5.63 43.22 -17.72
N SER A 86 5.11 42.07 -17.25
CA SER A 86 5.17 41.67 -15.85
C SER A 86 6.61 41.67 -15.37
N MET A 87 6.99 42.63 -14.54
CA MET A 87 8.27 42.55 -13.84
C MET A 87 8.21 41.42 -12.81
N PRO A 88 9.26 40.60 -12.66
CA PRO A 88 9.33 39.62 -11.60
C PRO A 88 9.36 40.34 -10.24
N VAL A 89 8.39 40.02 -9.37
CA VAL A 89 8.39 40.49 -7.98
C VAL A 89 9.55 39.80 -7.25
N PRO A 90 10.57 40.53 -6.75
CA PRO A 90 11.65 39.92 -5.99
C PRO A 90 11.09 39.47 -4.62
N GLY A 91 11.18 38.17 -4.32
CA GLY A 91 11.03 37.68 -2.95
C GLY A 91 9.91 36.68 -2.66
N VAL A 92 9.11 36.25 -3.64
CA VAL A 92 8.25 35.08 -3.44
C VAL A 92 9.07 33.84 -3.76
N ALA A 93 9.65 33.22 -2.74
CA ALA A 93 10.27 31.91 -2.89
C ALA A 93 9.20 30.91 -3.36
N THR A 94 9.34 30.41 -4.58
CA THR A 94 8.49 29.33 -5.09
C THR A 94 8.59 28.16 -4.11
N PRO A 95 7.47 27.55 -3.67
CA PRO A 95 7.52 26.36 -2.84
C PRO A 95 8.42 25.31 -3.50
N PRO A 96 9.27 24.60 -2.72
CA PRO A 96 10.13 23.56 -3.28
C PRO A 96 9.29 22.54 -4.05
N ALA A 97 9.85 21.97 -5.10
CA ALA A 97 9.14 20.96 -5.88
C ALA A 97 8.73 19.80 -4.97
N LEU A 98 7.59 19.15 -5.23
CA LEU A 98 7.08 18.05 -4.39
C LEU A 98 8.16 16.98 -4.11
N ARG A 99 9.01 16.68 -5.10
CA ARG A 99 10.15 15.76 -4.97
C ARG A 99 11.15 16.21 -3.89
N GLU A 100 11.44 17.50 -3.82
CA GLU A 100 12.37 18.07 -2.82
C GLU A 100 11.75 18.07 -1.42
N GLN A 101 10.44 18.32 -1.31
CA GLN A 101 9.71 18.21 -0.05
C GLN A 101 9.76 16.79 0.49
N ILE A 102 9.49 15.78 -0.34
CA ILE A 102 9.58 14.39 0.07
C ILE A 102 11.02 14.01 0.45
N ALA A 103 12.02 14.44 -0.33
CA ALA A 103 13.42 14.19 -0.01
C ALA A 103 13.87 14.87 1.31
N ALA A 104 13.26 16.00 1.68
CA ALA A 104 13.48 16.60 3.00
C ALA A 104 12.86 15.76 4.13
N LEU A 105 11.64 15.23 3.94
CA LEU A 105 10.99 14.33 4.90
C LEU A 105 11.78 13.03 5.08
N GLU A 106 12.32 12.45 4.00
CA GLU A 106 13.18 11.27 4.06
C GLU A 106 14.49 11.54 4.81
N ARG A 107 15.16 12.67 4.53
CA ARG A 107 16.37 13.09 5.26
C ARG A 107 16.12 13.36 6.74
N SER A 108 14.92 13.84 7.08
CA SER A 108 14.52 14.08 8.47
C SER A 108 14.13 12.81 9.23
N GLY A 109 13.99 11.67 8.52
CA GLY A 109 13.49 10.42 9.09
C GLY A 109 11.96 10.38 9.28
N ALA A 110 11.24 11.44 8.89
CA ALA A 110 9.78 11.46 8.94
C ALA A 110 9.16 10.42 7.99
N TYR A 111 9.82 10.14 6.86
CA TYR A 111 9.46 9.09 5.90
C TYR A 111 10.62 8.14 5.63
N PRO A 112 10.34 6.86 5.29
CA PRO A 112 11.37 5.97 4.80
C PRO A 112 11.94 6.47 3.48
N ALA A 113 13.26 6.42 3.34
CA ALA A 113 13.93 6.65 2.07
C ALA A 113 13.69 5.46 1.14
N LEU A 114 12.88 5.67 0.11
CA LEU A 114 12.51 4.61 -0.85
C LEU A 114 13.25 4.78 -2.17
N ASP A 115 13.59 3.67 -2.81
CA ASP A 115 14.08 3.65 -4.17
C ASP A 115 12.99 4.09 -5.14
N ARG A 116 13.27 5.16 -5.88
CA ARG A 116 12.39 5.74 -6.92
C ARG A 116 12.98 5.60 -8.32
N SER A 117 13.90 4.66 -8.51
CA SER A 117 14.45 4.35 -9.83
C SER A 117 13.38 3.73 -10.74
N SER A 118 13.63 3.75 -12.05
CA SER A 118 12.79 3.09 -13.04
C SER A 118 13.06 1.58 -13.15
N ASP A 119 14.04 1.05 -12.40
CA ASP A 119 14.29 -0.38 -12.38
C ASP A 119 13.17 -1.09 -11.60
N VAL A 120 12.44 -1.97 -12.30
CA VAL A 120 11.29 -2.68 -11.74
C VAL A 120 11.69 -3.58 -10.59
N ALA A 121 12.82 -4.28 -10.71
CA ALA A 121 13.33 -5.13 -9.64
C ALA A 121 13.85 -4.28 -8.48
N GLY A 122 14.61 -3.23 -8.82
CA GLY A 122 15.24 -2.35 -7.84
C GLY A 122 16.45 -3.01 -7.16
N PRO A 123 17.14 -2.27 -6.29
CA PRO A 123 18.33 -2.76 -5.59
C PRO A 123 18.00 -3.86 -4.57
N ASP A 124 18.65 -5.01 -4.70
CA ASP A 124 18.68 -6.12 -3.75
C ASP A 124 20.11 -6.66 -3.68
N ALA A 125 20.94 -6.02 -2.85
CA ALA A 125 22.38 -6.29 -2.80
C ALA A 125 22.69 -7.67 -2.22
N ASN A 126 21.89 -8.13 -1.26
CA ASN A 126 22.08 -9.41 -0.58
C ASN A 126 21.40 -10.59 -1.31
N ARG A 127 20.66 -10.30 -2.39
CA ARG A 127 19.94 -11.27 -3.23
C ARG A 127 18.99 -12.16 -2.45
N ASN A 128 18.41 -11.62 -1.38
CA ASN A 128 17.40 -12.37 -0.63
C ASN A 128 16.06 -12.34 -1.39
N GLY A 129 15.84 -11.46 -2.37
CA GLY A 129 14.57 -11.27 -3.08
C GLY A 129 13.68 -10.19 -2.45
N VAL A 130 14.24 -9.38 -1.57
CA VAL A 130 13.62 -8.21 -0.94
C VAL A 130 14.53 -7.02 -1.18
N ARG A 131 14.02 -6.03 -1.90
CA ARG A 131 14.68 -4.74 -2.10
C ARG A 131 15.21 -4.16 -0.79
N ASP A 132 16.42 -3.62 -0.86
CA ASP A 132 17.18 -3.15 0.30
C ASP A 132 16.45 -2.06 1.10
N ASP A 133 15.69 -1.19 0.43
CA ASP A 133 14.94 -0.10 1.09
C ASP A 133 13.70 -0.59 1.84
N ILE A 134 13.02 -1.61 1.33
CA ILE A 134 11.91 -2.28 2.00
C ILE A 134 12.41 -3.11 3.17
N GLU A 135 13.52 -3.85 2.99
CA GLU A 135 14.18 -4.57 4.09
C GLU A 135 14.60 -3.61 5.22
N ALA A 136 15.22 -2.47 4.88
CA ALA A 136 15.59 -1.45 5.85
C ALA A 136 14.36 -0.93 6.63
N TRP A 137 13.24 -0.68 5.93
CA TRP A 137 12.00 -0.27 6.59
C TRP A 137 11.43 -1.36 7.50
N ILE A 138 11.42 -2.63 7.06
CA ILE A 138 10.98 -3.78 7.88
C ILE A 138 11.85 -3.90 9.14
N ASN A 139 13.17 -3.73 9.00
CA ASN A 139 14.14 -3.80 10.10
C ASN A 139 13.96 -2.66 11.12
N ALA A 140 13.47 -1.49 10.69
CA ALA A 140 13.18 -0.36 11.56
C ALA A 140 11.87 -0.53 12.37
N GLN A 141 11.03 -1.52 12.07
CA GLN A 141 9.77 -1.70 12.79
C GLN A 141 10.00 -2.27 14.21
N PRO A 142 9.23 -1.79 15.22
CA PRO A 142 9.29 -2.28 16.60
C PRO A 142 8.52 -3.62 16.74
N ILE A 143 9.02 -4.65 16.08
CA ILE A 143 8.42 -5.99 16.01
C ILE A 143 9.43 -7.06 16.42
N THR A 144 8.95 -8.26 16.75
CA THR A 144 9.81 -9.41 17.08
C THR A 144 10.52 -9.95 15.83
N ASP A 145 11.57 -10.75 16.02
CA ASP A 145 12.29 -11.37 14.90
C ASP A 145 11.40 -12.32 14.09
N LEU A 146 10.49 -13.04 14.76
CA LEU A 146 9.53 -13.91 14.08
C LEU A 146 8.56 -13.11 13.19
N GLN A 147 8.03 -12.01 13.72
CA GLN A 147 7.18 -11.08 12.97
C GLN A 147 7.93 -10.44 11.79
N ARG A 148 9.20 -10.09 12.01
CA ARG A 148 10.09 -9.55 10.98
C ARG A 148 10.29 -10.55 9.84
N LYS A 149 10.57 -11.81 10.16
CA LYS A 149 10.69 -12.90 9.16
C LYS A 149 9.41 -13.06 8.34
N ALA A 150 8.24 -13.02 8.96
CA ALA A 150 6.97 -13.10 8.23
C ALA A 150 6.73 -11.91 7.29
N LEU A 151 7.11 -10.69 7.69
CA LEU A 151 7.08 -9.54 6.79
C LEU A 151 8.10 -9.65 5.66
N MET A 152 9.30 -10.19 5.92
CA MET A 152 10.30 -10.45 4.88
C MET A 152 9.82 -11.48 3.87
N GLN A 153 9.17 -12.56 4.33
CA GLN A 153 8.52 -13.54 3.45
C GLN A 153 7.44 -12.88 2.58
N SER A 154 6.61 -12.01 3.16
CA SER A 154 5.57 -11.29 2.42
C SER A 154 6.15 -10.31 1.40
N ALA A 155 7.21 -9.58 1.77
CA ALA A 155 7.91 -8.67 0.87
C ALA A 155 8.52 -9.42 -0.32
N ARG A 156 9.11 -10.60 -0.08
CA ARG A 156 9.69 -11.46 -1.13
C ARG A 156 8.61 -11.94 -2.09
N ALA A 157 7.48 -12.42 -1.56
CA ALA A 157 6.33 -12.86 -2.37
C ALA A 157 5.77 -11.71 -3.22
N LEU A 158 5.59 -10.52 -2.65
CA LEU A 158 5.12 -9.34 -3.36
C LEU A 158 6.09 -8.87 -4.45
N GLN A 159 7.39 -8.84 -4.18
CA GLN A 159 8.38 -8.40 -5.18
C GLN A 159 8.50 -9.38 -6.34
N ARG A 160 8.27 -10.67 -6.10
CA ARG A 160 8.23 -11.68 -7.17
C ARG A 160 7.14 -11.38 -8.21
N THR A 161 6.04 -10.74 -7.82
CA THR A 161 4.97 -10.31 -8.75
C THR A 161 5.46 -9.32 -9.81
N LEU A 162 6.51 -8.56 -9.51
CA LEU A 162 7.08 -7.56 -10.41
C LEU A 162 8.00 -8.17 -11.47
N ILE A 163 8.65 -9.29 -11.17
CA ILE A 163 9.71 -9.85 -12.03
C ILE A 163 9.34 -11.17 -12.72
N LEU A 164 8.26 -11.83 -12.32
CA LEU A 164 7.81 -13.08 -12.96
C LEU A 164 7.38 -12.85 -14.43
N ASP A 165 7.27 -13.91 -15.23
CA ASP A 165 6.58 -13.81 -16.53
C ASP A 165 5.08 -14.07 -16.33
N VAL A 166 4.24 -13.06 -16.59
CA VAL A 166 2.78 -13.18 -16.44
C VAL A 166 2.15 -14.14 -17.45
N LYS A 167 2.88 -14.55 -18.48
CA LYS A 167 2.43 -15.57 -19.45
C LYS A 167 2.73 -17.00 -18.98
N ASP A 168 3.66 -17.16 -18.03
CA ASP A 168 3.93 -18.45 -17.40
C ASP A 168 2.89 -18.71 -16.32
N LYS A 169 1.87 -19.51 -16.67
CA LYS A 169 0.77 -19.86 -15.77
C LYS A 169 1.25 -20.59 -14.51
N THR A 170 2.31 -21.37 -14.60
CA THR A 170 2.86 -22.09 -13.45
C THR A 170 3.55 -21.12 -12.50
N ALA A 171 4.34 -20.18 -13.02
CA ALA A 171 4.94 -19.12 -12.22
C ALA A 171 3.88 -18.20 -11.59
N LEU A 172 2.81 -17.89 -12.34
CA LEU A 172 1.71 -17.06 -11.86
C LEU A 172 0.95 -17.73 -10.70
N GLN A 173 0.59 -19.01 -10.86
CA GLN A 173 -0.06 -19.80 -9.81
C GLN A 173 0.82 -19.90 -8.56
N LYS A 174 2.11 -20.24 -8.74
CA LYS A 174 3.08 -20.33 -7.64
C LYS A 174 3.23 -19.01 -6.90
N SER A 175 3.24 -17.87 -7.60
CA SER A 175 3.28 -16.56 -6.96
C SER A 175 2.03 -16.29 -6.10
N GLY A 176 0.84 -16.70 -6.54
CA GLY A 176 -0.37 -16.61 -5.73
C GLY A 176 -0.31 -17.48 -4.47
N GLU A 177 0.23 -18.70 -4.60
CA GLU A 177 0.45 -19.61 -3.47
C GLU A 177 1.46 -19.05 -2.46
N GLU A 178 2.55 -18.44 -2.93
CA GLU A 178 3.56 -17.78 -2.08
C GLU A 178 2.95 -16.59 -1.31
N ILE A 179 2.09 -15.79 -1.95
CA ILE A 179 1.37 -14.70 -1.29
C ILE A 179 0.45 -15.25 -0.19
N LEU A 180 -0.32 -16.30 -0.47
CA LEU A 180 -1.20 -16.91 0.53
C LEU A 180 -0.44 -17.59 1.67
N ALA A 181 0.67 -18.25 1.38
CA ALA A 181 1.56 -18.81 2.40
C ALA A 181 2.12 -17.70 3.30
N SER A 182 2.58 -16.58 2.73
CA SER A 182 3.05 -15.43 3.52
C SER A 182 1.95 -14.82 4.39
N THR A 183 0.71 -14.79 3.89
CA THR A 183 -0.46 -14.28 4.62
C THR A 183 -0.81 -15.20 5.79
N ASN A 184 -0.83 -16.52 5.56
CA ASN A 184 -1.08 -17.50 6.62
C ASN A 184 0.02 -17.48 7.69
N CYS A 185 1.30 -17.34 7.30
CA CYS A 185 2.38 -17.14 8.25
C CYS A 185 2.17 -15.87 9.07
N GLY A 186 1.86 -14.74 8.41
CA GLY A 186 1.54 -13.48 9.07
C GLY A 186 0.43 -13.59 10.11
N ASP A 187 -0.68 -14.26 9.76
CA ASP A 187 -1.79 -14.55 10.67
C ASP A 187 -1.37 -15.38 11.88
N SER A 188 -0.48 -16.35 11.68
CA SER A 188 0.00 -17.20 12.78
C SER A 188 0.93 -16.48 13.76
N VAL A 189 1.65 -15.44 13.34
CA VAL A 189 2.70 -14.77 14.16
C VAL A 189 2.31 -13.38 14.67
N PHE A 190 1.30 -12.74 14.10
CA PHE A 190 0.78 -11.45 14.55
C PHE A 190 -0.57 -11.60 15.22
N SER A 191 -0.66 -11.14 16.47
CA SER A 191 -1.93 -11.01 17.18
C SER A 191 -2.06 -9.58 17.73
N PRO A 192 -3.09 -8.82 17.33
CA PRO A 192 -4.12 -9.15 16.34
C PRO A 192 -3.61 -9.12 14.88
N TYR A 193 -4.25 -9.90 13.99
CA TYR A 193 -3.98 -9.93 12.54
C TYR A 193 -4.00 -8.54 11.89
N ALA A 194 -4.82 -7.62 12.40
CA ALA A 194 -4.90 -6.24 11.89
C ALA A 194 -3.54 -5.52 11.89
N ILE A 195 -2.63 -5.86 12.81
CA ILE A 195 -1.27 -5.31 12.83
C ILE A 195 -0.49 -5.79 11.60
N PHE A 196 -0.54 -7.10 11.30
CA PHE A 196 0.09 -7.66 10.12
C PHE A 196 -0.47 -7.04 8.85
N SER A 197 -1.80 -7.03 8.70
CA SER A 197 -2.47 -6.48 7.52
C SER A 197 -2.07 -5.03 7.24
N HIS A 198 -1.98 -4.19 8.29
CA HIS A 198 -1.54 -2.82 8.15
C HIS A 198 -0.07 -2.70 7.72
N LEU A 199 0.83 -3.53 8.25
CA LEU A 199 2.25 -3.51 7.85
C LEU A 199 2.44 -4.09 6.44
N LEU A 200 1.71 -5.14 6.09
CA LEU A 200 1.70 -5.73 4.75
C LEU A 200 1.22 -4.71 3.69
N GLY A 201 0.15 -3.97 3.97
CA GLY A 201 -0.33 -2.92 3.07
C GLY A 201 0.71 -1.82 2.81
N LYS A 202 1.55 -1.51 3.82
CA LYS A 202 2.69 -0.59 3.62
C LYS A 202 3.77 -1.21 2.73
N ILE A 203 4.10 -2.49 2.93
CA ILE A 203 5.06 -3.21 2.07
C ILE A 203 4.57 -3.24 0.62
N GLU A 204 3.29 -3.52 0.39
CA GLU A 204 2.68 -3.51 -0.94
C GLU A 204 2.77 -2.12 -1.59
N ALA A 205 2.42 -1.06 -0.85
CA ALA A 205 2.53 0.31 -1.33
C ALA A 205 3.97 0.71 -1.68
N MET A 206 4.96 0.30 -0.87
CA MET A 206 6.37 0.53 -1.16
C MET A 206 6.88 -0.33 -2.33
N THR A 207 6.28 -1.51 -2.56
CA THR A 207 6.62 -2.39 -3.68
C THR A 207 6.17 -1.79 -5.01
N ALA A 208 4.99 -1.16 -5.07
CA ALA A 208 4.45 -0.51 -6.27
C ALA A 208 4.69 1.02 -6.33
N ASN A 209 5.73 1.53 -5.66
CA ASN A 209 5.92 2.96 -5.40
C ASN A 209 6.36 3.84 -6.59
N THR A 210 6.63 3.25 -7.76
CA THR A 210 6.97 3.97 -8.99
C THR A 210 5.99 3.64 -10.10
N ARG A 211 5.96 4.46 -11.15
CA ARG A 211 5.05 4.24 -12.28
C ARG A 211 5.30 2.88 -12.94
N GLU A 212 6.56 2.53 -13.14
CA GLU A 212 7.00 1.29 -13.78
C GLU A 212 6.57 0.08 -12.94
N ARG A 213 6.78 0.14 -11.62
CA ARG A 213 6.37 -0.94 -10.70
C ARG A 213 4.86 -1.05 -10.59
N ALA A 214 4.13 0.07 -10.49
CA ALA A 214 2.68 0.07 -10.45
C ALA A 214 2.08 -0.54 -11.73
N VAL A 215 2.59 -0.16 -12.91
CA VAL A 215 2.15 -0.75 -14.19
C VAL A 215 2.40 -2.25 -14.20
N ARG A 216 3.57 -2.69 -13.76
CA ARG A 216 3.92 -4.11 -13.72
C ARG A 216 3.06 -4.89 -12.71
N TYR A 217 2.78 -4.32 -11.55
CA TYR A 217 1.90 -4.90 -10.54
C TYR A 217 0.46 -5.03 -11.05
N MET A 218 -0.05 -4.02 -11.75
CA MET A 218 -1.36 -4.09 -12.41
C MET A 218 -1.43 -5.18 -13.47
N GLN A 219 -0.36 -5.42 -14.24
CA GLN A 219 -0.29 -6.53 -15.19
C GLN A 219 -0.35 -7.90 -14.51
N TYR A 220 0.33 -8.06 -13.37
CA TYR A 220 0.21 -9.27 -12.55
C TYR A 220 -1.23 -9.45 -12.06
N ASN A 221 -1.84 -8.42 -11.47
CA ASN A 221 -3.21 -8.49 -10.96
C ASN A 221 -4.22 -8.82 -12.06
N ALA A 222 -4.05 -8.25 -13.26
CA ALA A 222 -4.88 -8.56 -14.42
C ALA A 222 -4.72 -10.01 -14.87
N ALA A 223 -3.48 -10.53 -14.92
CA ALA A 223 -3.21 -11.91 -15.30
C ALA A 223 -3.74 -12.93 -14.27
N SER A 224 -3.65 -12.60 -12.97
CA SER A 224 -4.15 -13.44 -11.87
C SER A 224 -5.67 -13.35 -11.70
N SER A 225 -6.34 -12.38 -12.33
CA SER A 225 -7.77 -12.17 -12.19
C SER A 225 -8.58 -13.41 -12.59
N GLY A 226 -9.58 -13.76 -11.78
CA GLY A 226 -10.40 -14.95 -11.97
C GLY A 226 -9.75 -16.28 -11.54
N SER A 227 -8.51 -16.25 -11.07
CA SER A 227 -7.88 -17.43 -10.46
C SER A 227 -8.45 -17.69 -9.07
N SER A 228 -8.48 -18.97 -8.67
CA SER A 228 -8.87 -19.38 -7.32
C SER A 228 -7.80 -20.29 -6.75
N THR A 229 -7.43 -20.04 -5.49
CA THR A 229 -6.52 -20.91 -4.74
C THR A 229 -6.99 -20.98 -3.29
N THR A 230 -6.59 -22.03 -2.58
CA THR A 230 -7.00 -22.28 -1.20
C THR A 230 -5.93 -21.78 -0.25
N LEU A 231 -6.33 -21.15 0.86
CA LEU A 231 -5.39 -20.80 1.92
C LEU A 231 -4.72 -22.08 2.45
N PRO A 232 -3.38 -22.15 2.47
CA PRO A 232 -2.67 -23.33 2.98
C PRO A 232 -2.95 -23.56 4.46
N ASN A 233 -2.97 -24.83 4.86
CA ASN A 233 -3.10 -25.25 6.26
C ASN A 233 -1.72 -25.46 6.89
N GLY A 234 -1.63 -25.33 8.21
CA GLY A 234 -0.42 -25.63 8.98
C GLY A 234 0.58 -24.48 9.02
N ASN A 235 1.83 -24.77 9.37
CA ASN A 235 2.89 -23.76 9.42
C ASN A 235 3.41 -23.47 8.01
N THR A 236 3.25 -22.23 7.57
CA THR A 236 3.69 -21.73 6.25
C THR A 236 4.81 -20.70 6.36
N CYS A 237 5.33 -20.46 7.56
CA CYS A 237 6.46 -19.57 7.76
C CYS A 237 7.75 -20.18 7.22
N GLU A 238 8.49 -19.39 6.45
CA GLU A 238 9.84 -19.73 6.01
C GLU A 238 10.80 -19.85 7.23
N PRO A 239 11.80 -20.76 7.16
CA PRO A 239 12.76 -20.97 8.25
C PRO A 239 13.62 -19.72 8.58
#